data_AF-A0AAU5QJZ5-F1
#
_entry.id   AF-A0AAU5QJZ5-F1
#
_cell.length_a   1.000
_cell.length_b   1.000
_cell.length_c   1.000
_cell.angle_alpha   90.00
_cell.angle_beta   90.00
_cell.angle_gamma   90.00
#
_symmetry.space_group_name_H-M   'P 1'
#
loop_
_entity.id
_entity.type
_entity.pdbx_description
1 polymer ?
#
loop_
_entity_poly.entity_id
_entity_poly.type
_entity_poly.pdbx_seq_one_letter_code
_entity_poly.pdbx_strand_id
1 'polypeptide(L)'
;MVLIDGTLIATQRRTGKADRLNYSGKHQHHGLHFLALTDERGLLIWISAARPGGTHDNTAARHDHVLAHLRAAGLGALADSAFAAWTTTYSTP
;
A
#
# COMPACT_ATOMS: atom_id res chain seq x y z
N MET A 1 -1.63 14.96 9.04
CA MET A 1 -1.33 14.44 7.69
C MET A 1 -0.77 13.04 7.89
N VAL A 2 -1.03 12.08 7.00
CA VAL A 2 -0.48 10.72 7.13
C VAL A 2 0.45 10.40 5.98
N LEU A 3 1.34 9.45 6.17
CA LEU A 3 2.15 8.88 5.10
C LEU A 3 1.57 7.52 4.74
N ILE A 4 1.54 7.21 3.44
CA ILE A 4 1.13 5.90 2.92
C ILE A 4 2.24 5.33 2.05
N ASP A 5 2.60 4.08 2.32
CA ASP A 5 3.61 3.37 1.53
C ASP A 5 3.29 1.88 1.37
N GLY A 6 3.71 1.34 0.24
CA GLY A 6 3.60 -0.06 -0.12
C GLY A 6 4.88 -0.81 0.22
N THR A 7 4.80 -1.77 1.13
CA THR A 7 5.94 -2.60 1.54
C THR A 7 5.77 -4.04 1.09
N LEU A 8 6.85 -4.62 0.56
CA LEU A 8 6.94 -6.04 0.25
C LEU A 8 7.76 -6.75 1.32
N ILE A 9 7.14 -7.72 2.00
CA ILE A 9 7.82 -8.61 2.93
C ILE A 9 8.24 -9.86 2.16
N ALA A 10 9.55 -10.08 2.05
CA ALA A 10 10.09 -11.25 1.37
C ALA A 10 9.66 -12.55 2.05
N THR A 11 9.26 -13.54 1.25
CA THR A 11 8.88 -14.87 1.71
C THR A 11 9.59 -15.93 0.88
N GLN A 12 9.74 -17.12 1.44
CA GLN A 12 10.24 -18.27 0.67
C GLN A 12 9.27 -18.60 -0.45
N ARG A 13 9.82 -18.93 -1.63
CA ARG A 13 9.04 -19.42 -2.77
C ARG A 13 8.35 -20.72 -2.39
N ARG A 14 7.03 -20.78 -2.53
CA ARG A 14 6.25 -22.00 -2.27
C ARG A 14 6.04 -22.79 -3.56
N THR A 15 5.81 -24.10 -3.44
CA THR A 15 5.48 -24.93 -4.60
C THR A 15 4.02 -24.70 -5.02
N GLY A 16 3.77 -24.68 -6.32
CA GLY A 16 2.41 -24.57 -6.89
C GLY A 16 2.18 -23.33 -7.75
N LYS A 17 1.12 -23.37 -8.57
CA LYS A 17 0.80 -22.31 -9.55
C LYS A 17 0.39 -20.98 -8.90
N ALA A 18 -0.22 -21.03 -7.72
CA ALA A 18 -0.66 -19.85 -6.98
C ALA A 18 0.52 -18.98 -6.49
N ASP A 19 1.70 -19.57 -6.30
CA ASP A 19 2.87 -18.85 -5.79
C ASP A 19 3.42 -17.81 -6.77
N ARG A 20 3.14 -17.97 -8.08
CA ARG A 20 3.53 -16.98 -9.09
C ARG A 20 2.95 -15.59 -8.82
N LEU A 21 1.79 -15.51 -8.19
CA LEU A 21 1.17 -14.22 -7.81
C LEU A 21 1.96 -13.51 -6.71
N ASN A 22 2.74 -14.24 -5.92
CA ASN A 22 3.60 -13.68 -4.88
C ASN A 22 4.90 -13.10 -5.43
N TYR A 23 5.23 -13.38 -6.70
CA TYR A 23 6.43 -12.81 -7.31
C TYR A 23 6.23 -11.33 -7.63
N SER A 24 7.07 -10.49 -7.04
CA SER A 24 7.12 -9.07 -7.36
C SER A 24 8.16 -8.83 -8.45
N GLY A 25 7.71 -8.31 -9.60
CA GLY A 25 8.64 -7.90 -10.67
C GLY A 25 9.53 -6.72 -10.24
N LYS A 26 8.99 -5.79 -9.44
CA LYS A 26 9.72 -4.61 -8.93
C LYS A 26 10.92 -5.01 -8.07
N HIS A 27 10.74 -5.99 -7.20
CA HIS A 27 11.77 -6.40 -6.26
C HIS A 27 12.46 -7.73 -6.62
N GLN A 28 12.07 -8.35 -7.73
CA GLN A 28 12.59 -9.61 -8.27
C GLN A 28 12.58 -10.80 -7.29
N HIS A 29 11.70 -10.78 -6.28
CA HIS A 29 11.57 -11.84 -5.28
C HIS A 29 10.12 -12.17 -4.98
N HIS A 30 9.89 -13.33 -4.35
CA HIS A 30 8.56 -13.73 -3.87
C HIS A 30 8.31 -13.10 -2.50
N GLY A 31 7.12 -12.54 -2.30
CA GLY A 31 6.78 -11.89 -1.05
C GLY A 31 5.29 -11.64 -0.91
N LEU A 32 4.93 -11.04 0.22
CA LEU A 32 3.60 -10.55 0.51
C LEU A 32 3.63 -9.03 0.57
N HIS A 33 2.71 -8.42 -0.15
CA HIS A 33 2.57 -6.98 -0.25
C HIS A 33 1.59 -6.45 0.80
N PHE A 34 1.97 -5.35 1.43
CA PHE A 34 1.21 -4.66 2.46
C PHE A 34 1.20 -3.17 2.18
N LEU A 35 0.12 -2.52 2.58
CA LEU A 35 0.02 -1.09 2.61
C LEU A 35 0.04 -0.61 4.06
N ALA A 36 0.91 0.33 4.39
CA ALA A 36 1.03 0.88 5.72
C ALA A 36 0.66 2.36 5.73
N LEU A 37 -0.02 2.78 6.79
CA LEU A 37 -0.29 4.18 7.11
C LEU A 37 0.47 4.55 8.38
N THR A 38 1.25 5.62 8.34
CA THR A 38 1.96 6.17 9.50
C THR A 38 1.64 7.64 9.72
N ASP A 39 1.85 8.12 10.94
CA ASP A 39 1.89 9.56 11.21
C ASP A 39 3.19 10.19 10.68
N GLU A 40 3.33 11.52 10.80
CA GLU A 40 4.55 12.23 10.39
C GLU A 40 5.81 11.88 11.20
N ARG A 41 5.67 11.18 12.33
CA ARG A 41 6.78 10.71 13.18
C ARG A 41 7.16 9.26 12.87
N GLY A 42 6.47 8.61 11.93
CA GLY A 42 6.69 7.22 11.54
C GLY A 42 5.99 6.20 12.44
N LEU A 43 5.05 6.62 13.30
CA LEU A 43 4.26 5.69 14.09
C LEU A 43 3.19 5.02 13.23
N LEU A 44 3.13 3.69 13.28
CA LEU A 44 2.14 2.91 12.54
C LEU A 44 0.73 3.17 13.07
N ILE A 45 -0.15 3.64 12.19
CA ILE A 45 -1.57 3.88 12.45
C ILE A 45 -2.40 2.68 11.99
N TRP A 46 -2.08 2.13 10.81
CA TRP A 46 -2.81 1.02 10.21
C TRP A 46 -1.95 0.25 9.21
N ILE A 47 -2.24 -1.03 9.03
CA ILE A 47 -1.66 -1.88 8.00
C ILE A 47 -2.75 -2.73 7.35
N SER A 48 -2.64 -2.92 6.04
CA SER A 48 -3.56 -3.78 5.28
C SER A 48 -3.41 -5.25 5.66
N ALA A 49 -4.39 -6.06 5.27
CA ALA A 49 -4.18 -7.50 5.17
C ALA A 49 -3.09 -7.82 4.12
N ALA A 50 -2.45 -8.98 4.29
CA ALA A 50 -1.43 -9.46 3.36
C ALA A 50 -2.01 -9.72 1.97
N ARG A 51 -1.29 -9.28 0.93
CA ARG A 51 -1.66 -9.49 -0.48
C ARG A 51 -0.54 -10.20 -1.23
N PRO A 52 -0.81 -10.80 -2.40
CA PRO A 52 0.25 -11.35 -3.24
C PRO A 52 1.29 -10.29 -3.59
N GLY A 53 2.58 -10.62 -3.53
CA GLY A 53 3.69 -9.70 -3.79
C GLY A 53 3.72 -9.01 -5.16
N GLY A 54 3.02 -9.56 -6.16
CA GLY A 54 2.81 -8.91 -7.45
C GLY A 54 1.70 -7.84 -7.46
N THR A 55 1.04 -7.58 -6.32
CA THR A 55 -0.01 -6.56 -6.22
C THR A 55 0.59 -5.16 -6.29
N HIS A 56 0.01 -4.30 -7.14
CA HIS A 56 0.36 -2.89 -7.19
C HIS A 56 -0.28 -2.11 -6.04
N ASP A 57 0.41 -1.08 -5.55
CA ASP A 57 -0.03 -0.24 -4.42
C ASP A 57 -1.42 0.36 -4.65
N ASN A 58 -1.67 0.90 -5.85
CA ASN A 58 -2.99 1.40 -6.25
C ASN A 58 -4.10 0.35 -6.16
N THR A 59 -3.80 -0.91 -6.51
CA THR A 59 -4.77 -2.00 -6.45
C THR A 59 -5.08 -2.36 -5.00
N ALA A 60 -4.05 -2.46 -4.15
CA ALA A 60 -4.22 -2.71 -2.72
C ALA A 60 -5.05 -1.60 -2.05
N ALA A 61 -4.70 -0.35 -2.31
CA ALA A 61 -5.33 0.80 -1.69
C ALA A 61 -6.78 1.05 -2.18
N ARG A 62 -7.09 0.69 -3.44
CA ARG A 62 -8.48 0.66 -3.94
C ARG A 62 -9.30 -0.42 -3.27
N HIS A 63 -8.74 -1.62 -3.10
CA HIS A 63 -9.43 -2.72 -2.44
C HIS A 63 -9.77 -2.39 -0.98
N ASP A 64 -8.86 -1.72 -0.27
CA ASP A 64 -9.09 -1.31 1.13
C ASP A 64 -9.79 0.04 1.25
N HIS A 65 -10.27 0.61 0.14
CA HIS A 65 -10.96 1.89 0.07
C HIS A 65 -10.22 3.02 0.81
N VAL A 66 -8.88 3.01 0.82
CA VAL A 66 -8.07 3.86 1.71
C VAL A 66 -8.35 5.34 1.48
N LEU A 67 -8.52 5.75 0.22
CA LEU A 67 -8.87 7.13 -0.09
C LEU A 67 -10.22 7.56 0.51
N ALA A 68 -11.21 6.67 0.53
CA ALA A 68 -12.51 6.97 1.12
C ALA A 68 -12.41 7.11 2.65
N HIS A 69 -11.65 6.22 3.30
CA HIS A 69 -11.37 6.31 4.73
C HIS A 69 -10.63 7.59 5.11
N LEU A 70 -9.60 7.98 4.35
CA LEU A 70 -8.87 9.22 4.56
C LEU A 70 -9.77 10.45 4.40
N ARG A 71 -10.62 10.47 3.37
CA ARG A 71 -11.59 11.56 3.15
C ARG A 71 -12.60 11.65 4.29
N ALA A 72 -13.17 10.52 4.73
CA ALA A 72 -14.11 10.48 5.85
C ALA A 72 -13.48 10.98 7.16
N ALA A 73 -12.18 10.74 7.35
CA ALA A 73 -11.41 11.21 8.49
C ALA A 73 -10.89 12.66 8.35
N GLY A 74 -11.10 13.32 7.21
CA GLY A 74 -10.53 14.65 6.94
C GLY A 74 -9.00 14.67 6.87
N LEU A 75 -8.38 13.54 6.55
CA LEU A 75 -6.91 13.39 6.52
C LEU A 75 -6.38 13.53 5.09
N GLY A 76 -5.39 14.41 4.93
CA GLY A 76 -4.49 14.39 3.78
C GLY A 76 -3.44 13.29 3.92
N ALA A 77 -3.01 12.71 2.79
CA ALA A 77 -1.97 11.69 2.75
C ALA A 77 -0.85 12.06 1.77
N LEU A 78 0.39 11.82 2.18
CA LEU A 78 1.58 11.83 1.32
C LEU A 78 1.91 10.39 0.92
N ALA A 79 2.18 10.18 -0.36
CA ALA A 79 2.35 8.87 -0.95
C ALA A 79 3.51 8.89 -1.95
N ASP A 80 4.10 7.73 -2.22
CA ASP A 80 5.09 7.59 -3.29
C ASP A 80 4.46 7.76 -4.69
N SER A 81 5.28 7.75 -5.73
CA SER A 81 4.81 7.95 -7.11
C SER A 81 3.93 6.81 -7.62
N ALA A 82 3.89 5.64 -6.97
CA ALA A 82 2.95 4.59 -7.33
C ALA A 82 1.49 5.05 -7.10
N PHE A 83 1.28 6.06 -6.26
CA PHE A 83 0.00 6.72 -6.01
C PHE A 83 -0.23 7.97 -6.87
N ALA A 84 0.53 8.23 -7.93
CA ALA A 84 0.40 9.46 -8.72
C ALA A 84 -1.02 9.74 -9.27
N ALA A 85 -1.88 8.73 -9.39
CA ALA A 85 -3.28 8.88 -9.77
C ALA A 85 -4.21 9.35 -8.61
N TRP A 86 -3.70 9.42 -7.39
CA TRP A 86 -4.42 9.83 -6.17
C TRP A 86 -4.25 11.34 -5.98
N THR A 87 -4.90 12.13 -6.83
CA THR A 87 -5.09 13.56 -6.53
C THR A 87 -6.14 13.68 -5.42
N THR A 88 -5.70 13.97 -4.21
CA THR A 88 -6.50 14.65 -3.19
C THR A 88 -5.74 15.94 -2.85
N THR A 89 -6.04 17.00 -3.59
CA THR A 89 -5.70 18.36 -3.18
C THR A 89 -6.70 18.74 -2.09
N TYR A 90 -6.28 18.73 -0.83
CA TYR A 90 -6.93 19.55 0.19
C TYR A 90 -6.10 20.83 0.33
N SER A 91 -6.57 21.91 -0.29
CA SER A 91 -6.30 23.25 0.24
C SER A 91 -7.12 23.37 1.53
N THR A 92 -6.44 23.55 2.66
CA THR A 92 -7.08 24.13 3.84
C THR A 92 -7.47 25.58 3.53
N PRO A 93 -8.58 26.13 4.08
CA PRO A 93 -8.81 27.56 4.05
C PRO A 93 -7.72 28.34 4.79
#